data_AF-A0A8T1PMS7-F1
#
_entry.id   AF-A0A8T1PMS7-F1
#
_cell.length_a   1.000
_cell.length_b   1.000
_cell.length_c   1.000
_cell.angle_alpha   90.00
_cell.angle_beta   90.00
_cell.angle_gamma   90.00
#
_symmetry.space_group_name_H-M   'P 1'
#
loop_
_entity.id
_entity.type
_entity.pdbx_description
1 polymer ?
#
loop_
_entity_poly.entity_id
_entity_poly.type
_entity_poly.pdbx_seq_one_letter_code
_entity_poly.pdbx_strand_id
1 'polypeptide(L)'
;MKERQRWRAEEDALLRSYVKQYGPREWNLVSQRMNTPLNRDAKSCLERWKNYLKPGIKKGSLTEEEQRLVIRLQAKHGNKWKKIAAEVPGRTAKRLGKWWEVFKEKQQREQKENNKAVEPIEDSKYDRILETFAEKLVKERAAPAYLMATSNGSFLHTDPPAPAPALLPPWLSNSNGTSTVRSPSPSVTLSLSPSTVAAPPPIPWLQPDRGPDSTLVFSNLPPQASVPVCGESMLISELTDCCRDLEEGHRAWAAHKKEAAWRLRRVELQLESEKACRRREKMEEIEAKVKALWEEQKVAMDRIEGEYREQLAGLRRDAEAKEQKLAEQWAAKHLRLSKFLEQMGCRPRVAEPNGR
;
A
#
# COMPACT_ATOMS: atom_id res chain seq x y z
N MET A 1 -13.68 -27.63 5.21
CA MET A 1 -13.22 -26.95 6.46
C MET A 1 -14.32 -25.98 6.87
N LYS A 2 -14.94 -26.12 8.05
CA LYS A 2 -16.02 -25.20 8.47
C LYS A 2 -15.45 -23.78 8.60
N GLU A 3 -16.02 -22.81 7.92
CA GLU A 3 -15.53 -21.43 7.93
C GLU A 3 -15.52 -20.84 9.35
N ARG A 4 -14.49 -20.06 9.68
CA ARG A 4 -14.37 -19.37 10.97
C ARG A 4 -15.31 -18.16 10.99
N GLN A 5 -16.58 -18.41 11.28
CA GLN A 5 -17.59 -17.38 11.32
C GLN A 5 -17.36 -16.39 12.48
N ARG A 6 -17.36 -15.09 12.19
CA ARG A 6 -17.13 -14.02 13.18
C ARG A 6 -18.30 -13.93 14.17
N TRP A 7 -18.01 -13.65 15.44
CA TRP A 7 -19.00 -13.45 16.49
C TRP A 7 -19.56 -12.02 16.44
N ARG A 8 -20.89 -11.90 16.42
CA ARG A 8 -21.66 -10.66 16.53
C ARG A 8 -21.90 -10.30 17.99
N ALA A 9 -22.21 -9.03 18.24
CA ALA A 9 -22.47 -8.52 19.58
C ALA A 9 -23.72 -9.17 20.21
N GLU A 10 -24.75 -9.43 19.40
CA GLU A 10 -25.96 -10.15 19.79
C GLU A 10 -25.64 -11.58 20.27
N GLU A 11 -24.80 -12.29 19.51
CA GLU A 11 -24.34 -13.64 19.86
C GLU A 11 -23.57 -13.65 21.18
N ASP A 12 -22.72 -12.66 21.39
CA ASP A 12 -21.97 -12.52 22.63
C ASP A 12 -22.90 -12.22 23.82
N ALA A 13 -24.01 -11.49 23.60
CA ALA A 13 -25.00 -11.19 24.63
C ALA A 13 -25.77 -12.45 25.04
N LEU A 14 -26.21 -13.25 24.06
CA LEU A 14 -26.83 -14.55 24.28
C LEU A 14 -25.88 -15.51 25.00
N LEU A 15 -24.62 -15.59 24.56
CA LEU A 15 -23.65 -16.46 25.20
C LEU A 15 -23.41 -16.04 26.67
N ARG A 16 -23.42 -14.74 26.98
CA ARG A 16 -23.35 -14.26 28.37
C ARG A 16 -24.57 -14.64 29.21
N SER A 17 -25.79 -14.48 28.68
CA SER A 17 -27.01 -14.81 29.42
C SER A 17 -27.10 -16.31 29.71
N TYR A 18 -26.81 -17.15 28.71
CA TYR A 18 -26.82 -18.60 28.88
C TYR A 18 -25.74 -19.10 29.83
N VAL A 19 -24.51 -18.57 29.77
CA VAL A 19 -23.47 -18.95 30.73
C VAL A 19 -23.81 -18.47 32.16
N LYS A 20 -24.53 -17.35 32.31
CA LYS A 20 -25.02 -16.90 33.62
C LYS A 20 -26.11 -17.83 34.18
N GLN A 21 -26.97 -18.39 33.32
CA GLN A 21 -28.07 -19.28 33.72
C GLN A 21 -27.60 -20.72 34.02
N TYR A 22 -26.81 -21.31 33.12
CA TYR A 22 -26.43 -22.73 33.20
C TYR A 22 -25.01 -22.97 33.75
N GLY A 23 -24.23 -21.90 33.92
CA GLY A 23 -22.84 -21.97 34.35
C GLY A 23 -21.87 -22.43 33.25
N PRO A 24 -20.55 -22.25 33.43
CA PRO A 24 -19.52 -22.52 32.42
C PRO A 24 -19.13 -24.01 32.29
N ARG A 25 -20.02 -24.94 32.63
CA ARG A 25 -19.74 -26.39 32.67
C ARG A 25 -20.34 -27.15 31.48
N GLU A 26 -21.53 -26.77 31.02
CA GLU A 26 -22.30 -27.52 30.02
C GLU A 26 -22.40 -26.80 28.68
N TRP A 27 -21.28 -26.73 27.94
CA TRP A 27 -21.20 -26.01 26.65
C TRP A 27 -22.04 -26.63 25.54
N ASN A 28 -22.30 -27.94 25.60
CA ASN A 28 -23.20 -28.63 24.67
C ASN A 28 -24.64 -28.14 24.82
N LEU A 29 -25.12 -28.01 26.05
CA LEU A 29 -26.45 -27.47 26.34
C LEU A 29 -26.54 -26.00 25.93
N VAL A 30 -25.52 -25.19 26.23
CA VAL A 30 -25.46 -23.77 25.82
C VAL A 30 -25.50 -23.63 24.30
N SER A 31 -24.74 -24.45 23.57
CA SER A 31 -24.74 -24.46 22.10
C SER A 31 -26.10 -24.87 21.54
N GLN A 32 -26.73 -25.93 22.07
CA GLN A 32 -28.05 -26.39 21.65
C GLN A 32 -29.14 -25.34 21.88
N ARG A 33 -29.12 -24.65 23.03
CA ARG A 33 -30.10 -23.59 23.36
C ARG A 33 -29.87 -22.31 22.56
N MET A 34 -28.64 -22.03 22.14
CA MET A 34 -28.32 -20.93 21.23
C MET A 34 -28.69 -21.21 19.76
N ASN A 35 -28.99 -22.46 19.39
CA ASN A 35 -29.07 -22.91 17.99
C ASN A 35 -30.39 -22.62 17.25
N THR A 36 -31.15 -21.61 17.65
CA THR A 36 -32.36 -21.20 16.93
C THR A 36 -32.12 -19.98 16.04
N PRO A 37 -30.90 -19.74 15.50
CA PRO A 37 -30.66 -19.82 14.04
C PRO A 37 -29.18 -20.03 13.58
N LEU A 38 -28.24 -20.40 14.47
CA LEU A 38 -26.81 -20.06 14.28
C LEU A 38 -25.78 -21.17 14.17
N ASN A 39 -26.17 -22.45 14.26
CA ASN A 39 -25.30 -23.62 14.09
C ASN A 39 -23.88 -23.49 14.71
N ARG A 40 -23.77 -22.88 15.90
CA ARG A 40 -22.50 -22.67 16.59
C ARG A 40 -22.14 -23.91 17.39
N ASP A 41 -20.94 -24.42 17.19
CA ASP A 41 -20.43 -25.59 17.91
C ASP A 41 -20.10 -25.25 19.38
N ALA A 42 -20.30 -26.21 20.28
CA ALA A 42 -20.04 -26.06 21.72
C ALA A 42 -18.59 -25.64 22.01
N LYS A 43 -17.64 -26.16 21.23
CA LYS A 43 -16.23 -25.76 21.29
C LYS A 43 -16.03 -24.28 20.95
N SER A 44 -16.77 -23.76 19.98
CA SER A 44 -16.73 -22.34 19.59
C SER A 44 -17.21 -21.45 20.73
N CYS A 45 -18.33 -21.82 21.37
CA CYS A 45 -18.87 -21.11 22.52
C CYS A 45 -17.88 -21.08 23.70
N LEU A 46 -17.27 -22.24 24.01
CA LEU A 46 -16.24 -22.35 25.04
C LEU A 46 -15.02 -21.46 24.76
N GLU A 47 -14.51 -21.50 23.53
CA GLU A 47 -13.37 -20.67 23.14
C GLU A 47 -13.71 -19.19 23.20
N ARG A 48 -14.91 -18.80 22.75
CA ARG A 48 -15.36 -17.41 22.80
C ARG A 48 -15.45 -16.92 24.24
N TRP A 49 -16.01 -17.73 25.13
CA TRP A 49 -16.10 -17.41 26.55
C TRP A 49 -14.72 -17.24 27.18
N LYS A 50 -13.85 -18.25 27.07
CA LYS A 50 -12.53 -18.28 27.71
C LYS A 50 -11.60 -17.16 27.24
N ASN A 51 -11.72 -16.74 25.98
CA ASN A 51 -10.79 -15.78 25.39
C ASN A 51 -11.31 -14.33 25.37
N TYR A 52 -12.63 -14.10 25.44
CA TYR A 52 -13.19 -12.77 25.21
C TYR A 52 -14.30 -12.34 26.18
N LEU A 53 -15.12 -13.27 26.69
CA LEU A 53 -16.32 -12.91 27.47
C LEU A 53 -16.19 -13.13 28.98
N LYS A 54 -15.25 -13.99 29.43
CA LYS A 54 -15.06 -14.26 30.84
C LYS A 54 -14.78 -12.95 31.61
N PRO A 55 -15.46 -12.69 32.74
CA PRO A 55 -15.15 -11.56 33.59
C PRO A 55 -13.70 -11.66 34.08
N GLY A 56 -12.99 -10.53 34.09
CA GLY A 56 -11.56 -10.44 34.43
C GLY A 56 -10.61 -10.44 33.22
N ILE A 57 -11.09 -10.55 31.99
CA ILE A 57 -10.27 -10.36 30.79
C ILE A 57 -10.17 -8.86 30.47
N LYS A 58 -8.96 -8.29 30.50
CA LYS A 58 -8.72 -6.91 30.09
C LYS A 58 -8.88 -6.76 28.58
N LYS A 59 -9.89 -5.98 28.17
CA LYS A 59 -10.14 -5.60 26.77
C LYS A 59 -9.30 -4.35 26.47
N GLY A 60 -8.49 -4.37 25.41
CA GLY A 60 -7.62 -3.23 25.03
C GLY A 60 -6.19 -3.64 24.69
N SER A 61 -5.39 -2.69 24.21
CA SER A 61 -3.94 -2.86 23.95
C SER A 61 -3.21 -3.36 25.21
N LEU A 62 -2.10 -4.07 25.04
CA LEU A 62 -1.22 -4.42 26.16
C LEU A 62 -0.54 -3.15 26.65
N THR A 63 -0.54 -2.90 27.96
CA THR A 63 0.21 -1.77 28.54
C THR A 63 1.70 -2.06 28.46
N GLU A 64 2.53 -1.02 28.50
CA GLU A 64 3.97 -1.20 28.33
C GLU A 64 4.59 -2.08 29.42
N GLU A 65 4.06 -2.03 30.65
CA GLU A 65 4.45 -2.91 31.75
C GLU A 65 4.12 -4.37 31.43
N GLU A 66 2.93 -4.62 30.88
CA GLU A 66 2.50 -5.95 30.45
C GLU A 66 3.37 -6.44 29.28
N GLN A 67 3.74 -5.57 28.34
CA GLN A 67 4.62 -5.91 27.23
C GLN A 67 6.02 -6.30 27.72
N ARG A 68 6.63 -5.48 28.59
CA ARG A 68 7.93 -5.77 29.23
C ARG A 68 7.90 -7.10 29.98
N LEU A 69 6.81 -7.39 30.69
CA LEU A 69 6.62 -8.66 31.37
C LEU A 69 6.53 -9.84 30.37
N VAL A 70 5.75 -9.70 29.30
CA VAL A 70 5.61 -10.76 28.28
C VAL A 70 6.94 -11.05 27.59
N ILE A 71 7.75 -10.02 27.29
CA ILE A 71 9.09 -10.20 26.70
C ILE A 71 9.99 -11.00 27.64
N ARG A 72 10.06 -10.63 28.92
CA ARG A 72 10.86 -11.36 29.93
C ARG A 72 10.41 -12.81 30.08
N LEU A 73 9.10 -13.04 30.14
CA LEU A 73 8.53 -14.38 30.30
C LEU A 73 8.71 -15.23 29.03
N GLN A 74 8.63 -14.63 27.85
CA GLN A 74 8.91 -15.31 26.59
C GLN A 74 10.39 -15.72 26.53
N ALA A 75 11.32 -14.87 26.97
CA ALA A 75 12.74 -15.22 27.03
C ALA A 75 12.99 -16.41 27.99
N LYS A 76 12.25 -16.46 29.11
CA LYS A 76 12.38 -17.53 30.12
C LYS A 76 11.69 -18.85 29.75
N HIS A 77 10.51 -18.79 29.12
CA HIS A 77 9.63 -19.95 28.91
C HIS A 77 9.40 -20.31 27.44
N GLY A 78 9.89 -19.51 26.49
CA GLY A 78 9.65 -19.65 25.06
C GLY A 78 8.19 -19.38 24.68
N ASN A 79 7.71 -20.00 23.60
CA ASN A 79 6.34 -19.83 23.08
C ASN A 79 5.25 -20.57 23.90
N LYS A 80 5.46 -20.74 25.21
CA LYS A 80 4.53 -21.43 26.11
C LYS A 80 3.47 -20.45 26.65
N TRP A 81 2.62 -19.94 25.76
CA TRP A 81 1.66 -18.86 26.05
C TRP A 81 0.69 -19.15 27.19
N LYS A 82 0.31 -20.41 27.43
CA LYS A 82 -0.55 -20.79 28.57
C LYS A 82 0.14 -20.54 29.91
N LYS A 83 1.45 -20.81 30.01
CA LYS A 83 2.24 -20.57 31.21
C LYS A 83 2.45 -19.07 31.43
N ILE A 84 2.80 -18.36 30.36
CA ILE A 84 2.95 -16.89 30.38
C ILE A 84 1.64 -16.21 30.80
N ALA A 85 0.49 -16.65 30.27
CA ALA A 85 -0.81 -16.09 30.63
C ALA A 85 -1.24 -16.38 32.08
N ALA A 86 -0.63 -17.37 32.75
CA ALA A 86 -0.85 -17.59 34.18
C ALA A 86 -0.14 -16.52 35.03
N GLU A 87 0.99 -16.00 34.54
CA GLU A 87 1.79 -14.98 35.22
C GLU A 87 1.38 -13.55 34.84
N VAL A 88 0.67 -13.36 33.73
CA VAL A 88 0.13 -12.06 33.30
C VAL A 88 -1.36 -11.96 33.65
N PRO A 89 -1.74 -11.24 34.73
CA PRO A 89 -3.11 -11.21 35.21
C PRO A 89 -4.06 -10.58 34.19
N GLY A 90 -5.20 -11.25 33.94
CA GLY A 90 -6.27 -10.75 33.08
C GLY A 90 -5.98 -10.76 31.58
N ARG A 91 -4.87 -11.35 31.13
CA ARG A 91 -4.55 -11.54 29.71
C ARG A 91 -4.60 -13.01 29.31
N THR A 92 -5.04 -13.27 28.09
CA THR A 92 -5.24 -14.63 27.59
C THR A 92 -4.05 -15.07 26.72
N ALA A 93 -3.66 -16.35 26.81
CA ALA A 93 -2.61 -16.94 25.98
C ALA A 93 -2.75 -16.64 24.48
N LYS A 94 -3.98 -16.71 23.94
CA LYS A 94 -4.27 -16.39 22.53
C LYS A 94 -3.92 -14.94 22.18
N ARG A 95 -4.18 -14.00 23.09
CA ARG A 95 -3.88 -12.58 22.90
C ARG A 95 -2.38 -12.31 22.99
N LEU A 96 -1.69 -12.93 23.96
CA LEU A 96 -0.25 -12.80 24.13
C LEU A 96 0.53 -13.35 22.94
N GLY A 97 0.16 -14.54 22.46
CA GLY A 97 0.79 -15.12 21.26
C GLY A 97 0.57 -14.25 20.02
N LYS A 98 -0.64 -13.72 19.84
CA LYS A 98 -0.91 -12.83 18.71
C LYS A 98 -0.14 -11.51 18.80
N TRP A 99 -0.05 -10.93 20.00
CA TRP A 99 0.76 -9.74 20.23
C TRP A 99 2.24 -10.01 19.93
N TRP A 100 2.77 -11.16 20.32
CA TRP A 100 4.16 -11.54 20.05
C TRP A 100 4.47 -11.72 18.56
N GLU A 101 3.55 -12.30 17.78
CA GLU A 101 3.70 -12.38 16.32
C GLU A 101 3.89 -11.00 15.71
N VAL A 102 3.01 -10.05 16.07
CA VAL A 102 3.06 -8.67 15.58
C VAL A 102 4.30 -7.95 16.10
N PHE A 103 4.67 -8.15 17.35
CA PHE A 103 5.89 -7.58 17.95
C PHE A 103 7.14 -8.05 17.21
N LYS A 104 7.23 -9.36 16.91
CA LYS A 104 8.35 -9.94 16.18
C LYS A 104 8.42 -9.44 14.74
N GLU A 105 7.29 -9.39 14.05
CA GLU A 105 7.24 -8.86 12.68
C GLU A 105 7.67 -7.39 12.63
N LYS A 106 7.23 -6.57 13.60
CA LYS A 106 7.65 -5.18 13.74
C LYS A 106 9.18 -5.07 13.95
N GLN A 107 9.74 -5.87 14.86
CA GLN A 107 11.19 -5.90 15.12
C GLN A 107 12.00 -6.34 13.89
N GLN A 108 11.53 -7.33 13.13
CA GLN A 108 12.19 -7.77 11.90
C GLN A 108 12.16 -6.70 10.81
N ARG A 109 11.06 -5.95 10.70
CA ARG A 109 10.95 -4.84 9.76
C ARG A 109 11.92 -3.71 10.11
N GLU A 110 11.98 -3.32 11.39
CA GLU A 110 12.90 -2.29 11.88
C GLU A 110 14.37 -2.68 11.66
N GLN A 111 14.74 -3.95 11.89
CA GLN A 111 16.08 -4.45 11.58
C GLN A 111 16.39 -4.42 10.08
N LYS A 112 15.41 -4.76 9.23
CA LYS A 112 15.59 -4.71 7.78
C LYS A 112 15.74 -3.28 7.27
N GLU A 113 15.00 -2.34 7.83
CA GLU A 113 15.09 -0.92 7.51
C GLU A 113 16.43 -0.34 7.97
N ASN A 114 16.90 -0.67 9.18
CA ASN A 114 18.22 -0.27 9.67
C ASN A 114 19.37 -0.88 8.86
N ASN A 115 19.30 -2.16 8.47
CA ASN A 115 20.32 -2.77 7.62
C ASN A 115 20.34 -2.15 6.22
N LYS A 116 19.19 -1.72 5.69
CA LYS A 116 19.10 -1.04 4.38
C LYS A 116 19.64 0.39 4.42
N ALA A 117 19.66 1.03 5.59
CA ALA A 117 20.22 2.36 5.79
C ALA A 117 21.76 2.35 5.99
N VAL A 118 22.37 1.17 6.15
CA VAL A 118 23.81 0.99 6.41
C VAL A 118 24.58 0.40 5.22
N GLU A 119 23.94 0.14 4.07
CA GLU A 119 24.68 -0.15 2.84
C GLU A 119 25.36 1.14 2.32
N PRO A 120 26.70 1.25 2.30
CA PRO A 120 27.37 2.29 1.55
C PRO A 120 26.99 2.11 0.08
N ILE A 121 26.85 3.23 -0.64
CA ILE A 121 26.64 3.25 -2.09
C ILE A 121 27.69 2.32 -2.73
N GLU A 122 27.22 1.20 -3.26
CA GLU A 122 28.07 0.17 -3.86
C GLU A 122 28.50 0.67 -5.26
N ASP A 123 29.51 1.54 -5.29
CA ASP A 123 30.15 2.07 -6.51
C ASP A 123 30.57 0.95 -7.49
N SER A 124 30.82 -0.26 -6.96
CA SER A 124 31.20 -1.45 -7.71
C SER A 124 30.17 -1.92 -8.74
N LYS A 125 28.87 -1.63 -8.55
CA LYS A 125 27.84 -2.02 -9.54
C LYS A 125 27.87 -1.14 -10.78
N TYR A 126 28.17 0.15 -10.60
CA TYR A 126 28.30 1.10 -11.70
C TYR A 126 29.62 0.90 -12.44
N ASP A 127 30.71 0.62 -11.74
CA ASP A 127 32.00 0.28 -12.35
C ASP A 127 31.89 -0.95 -13.26
N ARG A 128 31.19 -2.01 -12.81
CA ARG A 128 31.02 -3.23 -13.62
C ARG A 128 30.18 -3.00 -14.88
N ILE A 129 29.22 -2.07 -14.83
CA ILE A 129 28.43 -1.68 -16.00
C ILE A 129 29.28 -0.83 -16.95
N LEU A 130 30.05 0.13 -16.43
CA LEU A 130 30.95 0.96 -17.22
C LEU A 130 32.06 0.14 -17.90
N GLU A 131 32.63 -0.86 -17.21
CA GLU A 131 33.62 -1.79 -17.76
C GLU A 131 33.02 -2.59 -18.94
N THR A 132 31.80 -3.13 -18.79
CA THR A 132 31.15 -3.87 -19.89
C THR A 132 30.76 -3.00 -21.08
N PHE A 133 30.48 -1.72 -20.87
CA PHE A 133 30.25 -0.75 -21.95
C PHE A 133 31.56 -0.36 -22.65
N ALA A 134 32.63 -0.13 -21.89
CA ALA A 134 33.95 0.16 -22.41
C ALA A 134 34.51 -1.01 -23.25
N GLU A 135 34.34 -2.25 -22.78
CA GLU A 135 34.73 -3.44 -23.54
C GLU A 135 33.99 -3.56 -24.87
N LYS A 136 32.70 -3.23 -24.93
CA LYS A 136 31.92 -3.28 -26.19
C LYS A 136 32.35 -2.22 -27.21
N LEU A 137 32.75 -1.03 -26.76
CA LEU A 137 33.20 0.04 -27.64
C LEU A 137 34.64 -0.16 -28.15
N VAL A 138 35.50 -0.81 -27.38
CA VAL A 138 36.87 -1.13 -27.80
C VAL A 138 36.90 -2.34 -28.75
N LYS A 139 35.96 -3.30 -28.61
CA LYS A 139 35.90 -4.50 -29.47
C LYS A 139 35.35 -4.26 -30.88
N GLU A 140 34.61 -3.16 -31.10
CA GLU A 140 34.13 -2.79 -32.44
C GLU A 140 35.19 -2.10 -33.31
N ARG A 141 36.39 -1.78 -32.77
CA ARG A 141 37.43 -1.04 -33.51
C ARG A 141 38.79 -1.76 -33.58
N ALA A 142 38.77 -3.07 -33.83
CA ALA A 142 39.94 -3.78 -34.35
C ALA A 142 39.56 -4.44 -35.70
N ALA A 143 40.20 -3.96 -36.77
CA ALA A 143 39.92 -4.29 -38.16
C ALA A 143 40.11 -5.78 -38.53
N PRO A 144 39.44 -6.30 -39.59
CA PRO A 144 39.80 -7.58 -40.18
C PRO A 144 41.02 -7.42 -41.10
N ALA A 145 42.10 -8.13 -40.78
CA ALA A 145 43.19 -8.38 -41.71
C ALA A 145 42.79 -9.51 -42.69
N TYR A 146 42.99 -9.21 -43.97
CA TYR A 146 42.93 -10.09 -45.15
C TYR A 146 43.29 -11.57 -44.92
N LEU A 147 42.47 -12.50 -45.43
CA LEU A 147 42.89 -13.78 -46.00
C LEU A 147 41.92 -14.26 -47.10
N MET A 148 42.51 -14.93 -48.10
CA MET A 148 42.08 -15.18 -49.48
C MET A 148 40.87 -16.11 -49.67
N ALA A 149 40.20 -15.94 -50.82
CA ALA A 149 39.13 -16.78 -51.34
C ALA A 149 39.63 -17.88 -52.31
N THR A 150 38.93 -19.02 -52.33
CA THR A 150 38.80 -19.94 -53.48
C THR A 150 37.33 -20.40 -53.48
N SER A 151 36.48 -19.93 -54.39
CA SER A 151 36.21 -20.40 -55.76
C SER A 151 35.01 -21.36 -55.84
N ASN A 152 33.85 -20.87 -56.31
CA ASN A 152 33.21 -21.28 -57.59
C ASN A 152 31.70 -20.98 -57.68
N GLY A 153 31.29 -20.34 -58.79
CA GLY A 153 29.93 -20.34 -59.39
C GLY A 153 29.04 -19.16 -58.96
N SER A 154 29.05 -17.96 -59.58
CA SER A 154 28.78 -17.50 -60.96
C SER A 154 27.29 -17.16 -61.24
N PHE A 155 27.10 -15.96 -61.82
CA PHE A 155 25.94 -15.38 -62.57
C PHE A 155 24.85 -14.63 -61.76
N LEU A 156 24.48 -13.34 -61.93
CA LEU A 156 24.92 -12.17 -62.75
C LEU A 156 24.66 -10.83 -61.98
N HIS A 157 25.57 -9.88 -62.21
CA HIS A 157 25.66 -8.42 -61.98
C HIS A 157 24.42 -7.50 -61.76
N THR A 158 24.47 -6.57 -60.78
CA THR A 158 24.75 -5.10 -60.93
C THR A 158 24.66 -4.34 -59.57
N ASP A 159 25.55 -3.36 -59.35
CA ASP A 159 25.71 -2.42 -58.20
C ASP A 159 25.50 -0.97 -58.71
N PRO A 160 25.51 0.14 -57.90
CA PRO A 160 24.86 0.51 -56.62
C PRO A 160 24.21 1.96 -56.72
N PRO A 161 23.70 2.71 -55.67
CA PRO A 161 24.51 3.30 -54.59
C PRO A 161 23.84 3.50 -53.18
N ALA A 162 24.71 3.56 -52.16
CA ALA A 162 24.70 4.34 -50.91
C ALA A 162 23.49 4.32 -49.91
N PRO A 163 23.75 4.12 -48.59
CA PRO A 163 22.76 4.17 -47.52
C PRO A 163 22.58 5.59 -46.92
N ALA A 164 21.33 5.94 -46.59
CA ALA A 164 20.97 7.09 -45.76
C ALA A 164 21.20 6.79 -44.25
N PRO A 165 21.45 7.82 -43.41
CA PRO A 165 21.70 7.64 -41.98
C PRO A 165 20.43 7.25 -41.23
N ALA A 166 20.56 6.29 -40.31
CA ALA A 166 19.51 5.93 -39.37
C ALA A 166 19.17 7.14 -38.48
N LEU A 167 18.03 7.78 -38.77
CA LEU A 167 17.41 8.74 -37.86
C LEU A 167 16.92 7.99 -36.61
N LEU A 168 17.48 8.35 -35.46
CA LEU A 168 16.97 7.90 -34.17
C LEU A 168 15.56 8.50 -33.91
N PRO A 169 14.66 7.80 -33.21
CA PRO A 169 13.30 8.27 -32.96
C PRO A 169 13.23 9.54 -32.08
N PRO A 170 12.17 10.36 -32.21
CA PRO A 170 12.11 11.74 -31.69
C PRO A 170 12.08 11.93 -30.17
N TRP A 171 12.17 10.86 -29.37
CA TRP A 171 12.08 10.93 -27.90
C TRP A 171 13.45 10.98 -27.20
N LEU A 172 14.56 10.91 -27.96
CA LEU A 172 15.93 11.00 -27.44
C LEU A 172 16.55 12.41 -27.52
N SER A 173 15.76 13.44 -27.85
CA SER A 173 16.20 14.84 -27.75
C SER A 173 15.64 15.47 -26.49
N ASN A 174 16.48 15.65 -25.46
CA ASN A 174 16.13 16.44 -24.29
C ASN A 174 17.26 17.43 -23.99
N SER A 175 17.06 18.69 -24.36
CA SER A 175 17.87 19.83 -23.91
C SER A 175 17.05 20.67 -22.92
N ASN A 176 17.63 20.84 -21.73
CA ASN A 176 17.21 21.78 -20.70
C ASN A 176 17.18 23.22 -21.22
N GLY A 177 16.18 23.99 -20.79
CA GLY A 177 16.14 25.45 -20.93
C GLY A 177 14.90 26.08 -20.30
N THR A 178 15.09 26.71 -19.15
CA THR A 178 14.15 27.48 -18.32
C THR A 178 13.33 28.56 -19.05
N SER A 179 12.02 28.64 -18.80
CA SER A 179 11.31 29.83 -18.26
C SER A 179 9.79 29.74 -18.32
N THR A 180 9.17 30.17 -17.23
CA THR A 180 7.79 30.61 -16.99
C THR A 180 6.99 31.06 -18.22
N VAL A 181 5.78 30.51 -18.41
CA VAL A 181 4.50 31.20 -18.72
C VAL A 181 3.35 30.15 -18.70
N ARG A 182 2.17 30.65 -18.36
CA ARG A 182 0.94 30.01 -17.86
C ARG A 182 0.08 29.29 -18.92
N SER A 183 -0.63 28.24 -18.45
CA SER A 183 -1.93 27.66 -18.90
C SER A 183 -2.05 26.84 -20.20
N PRO A 184 -3.08 25.94 -20.34
CA PRO A 184 -3.83 25.19 -19.31
C PRO A 184 -3.91 23.67 -19.58
N SER A 185 -4.22 22.92 -18.52
CA SER A 185 -4.55 21.48 -18.54
C SER A 185 -5.83 21.17 -19.34
N PRO A 186 -5.91 20.04 -20.06
CA PRO A 186 -7.19 19.54 -20.56
C PRO A 186 -7.95 18.85 -19.41
N SER A 187 -8.86 19.60 -18.78
CA SER A 187 -9.97 19.01 -18.04
C SER A 187 -10.94 18.39 -19.06
N VAL A 188 -11.16 17.08 -18.98
CA VAL A 188 -12.25 16.43 -19.73
C VAL A 188 -13.43 16.25 -18.79
N THR A 189 -14.29 17.25 -18.76
CA THR A 189 -15.66 17.14 -18.25
C THR A 189 -16.48 16.35 -19.27
N LEU A 190 -16.87 15.12 -18.94
CA LEU A 190 -17.89 14.40 -19.70
C LEU A 190 -19.28 14.88 -19.24
N SER A 191 -19.86 15.76 -20.05
CA SER A 191 -21.29 16.09 -20.00
C SER A 191 -22.10 14.84 -20.30
N LEU A 192 -22.97 14.46 -19.36
CA LEU A 192 -24.00 13.45 -19.58
C LEU A 192 -25.15 14.11 -20.35
N SER A 193 -25.34 13.67 -21.60
CA SER A 193 -26.59 13.90 -22.34
C SER A 193 -27.06 12.56 -22.91
N PRO A 194 -28.37 12.24 -22.82
CA PRO A 194 -28.88 10.92 -23.11
C PRO A 194 -29.17 10.76 -24.60
N SER A 195 -28.40 9.93 -25.31
CA SER A 195 -28.75 9.53 -26.67
C SER A 195 -29.67 8.32 -26.66
N THR A 196 -30.89 8.59 -27.11
CA THR A 196 -31.88 7.66 -27.65
C THR A 196 -31.22 6.53 -28.44
N VAL A 197 -31.45 5.30 -28.00
CA VAL A 197 -31.04 4.08 -28.72
C VAL A 197 -31.91 3.97 -29.97
N ALA A 198 -31.32 4.10 -31.15
CA ALA A 198 -31.94 3.70 -32.40
C ALA A 198 -32.13 2.17 -32.39
N ALA A 199 -33.34 1.72 -32.69
CA ALA A 199 -33.70 0.30 -32.75
C ALA A 199 -32.91 -0.44 -33.84
N PRO A 200 -32.54 -1.71 -33.64
CA PRO A 200 -31.91 -2.53 -34.68
C PRO A 200 -32.93 -2.83 -35.80
N PRO A 201 -32.49 -3.07 -37.04
CA PRO A 201 -33.39 -3.42 -38.14
C PRO A 201 -34.12 -4.75 -37.86
N PRO A 202 -35.37 -4.91 -38.35
CA PRO A 202 -36.16 -6.09 -38.07
C PRO A 202 -35.58 -7.33 -38.75
N ILE A 203 -35.52 -8.42 -37.98
CA ILE A 203 -35.09 -9.74 -38.43
C ILE A 203 -36.29 -10.45 -39.10
N PRO A 204 -36.18 -10.90 -40.37
CA PRO A 204 -37.35 -11.32 -41.16
C PRO A 204 -38.11 -12.58 -40.72
N TRP A 205 -37.58 -13.40 -39.81
CA TRP A 205 -38.09 -14.77 -39.58
C TRP A 205 -38.85 -14.97 -38.25
N LEU A 206 -39.29 -13.89 -37.60
CA LEU A 206 -40.18 -13.97 -36.44
C LEU A 206 -41.43 -13.13 -36.68
N GLN A 207 -42.40 -13.69 -37.40
CA GLN A 207 -43.78 -13.23 -37.36
C GLN A 207 -44.67 -14.38 -36.83
N PRO A 208 -45.44 -14.17 -35.75
CA PRO A 208 -46.43 -15.13 -35.31
C PRO A 208 -47.69 -15.00 -36.17
N ASP A 209 -48.11 -16.13 -36.68
CA ASP A 209 -49.31 -16.37 -37.47
C ASP A 209 -50.60 -15.97 -36.72
N ARG A 210 -51.45 -15.19 -37.37
CA ARG A 210 -52.90 -15.05 -37.09
C ARG A 210 -53.61 -14.64 -38.38
N GLY A 211 -54.36 -15.56 -38.99
CA GLY A 211 -55.35 -15.31 -40.05
C GLY A 211 -56.63 -14.62 -39.55
N PRO A 212 -57.74 -14.58 -40.31
CA PRO A 212 -58.03 -15.34 -41.54
C PRO A 212 -58.65 -14.51 -42.70
N ASP A 213 -59.05 -15.25 -43.75
CA ASP A 213 -60.00 -14.91 -44.84
C ASP A 213 -59.39 -14.48 -46.19
N SER A 214 -59.19 -15.45 -47.08
CA SER A 214 -59.97 -15.55 -48.32
C SER A 214 -59.52 -16.74 -49.18
N THR A 215 -60.48 -17.60 -49.46
CA THR A 215 -60.65 -18.48 -50.64
C THR A 215 -59.59 -18.42 -51.74
N LEU A 216 -59.14 -19.57 -52.25
CA LEU A 216 -59.48 -20.09 -53.59
C LEU A 216 -58.75 -21.43 -53.91
N VAL A 217 -59.57 -22.46 -54.16
CA VAL A 217 -59.51 -23.45 -55.26
C VAL A 217 -58.33 -24.42 -55.35
N PHE A 218 -58.67 -25.68 -55.04
CA PHE A 218 -58.06 -26.91 -55.52
C PHE A 218 -58.18 -27.02 -57.05
N SER A 219 -57.10 -27.33 -57.79
CA SER A 219 -57.14 -28.16 -59.02
C SER A 219 -55.75 -28.41 -59.65
N ASN A 220 -55.43 -29.71 -59.73
CA ASN A 220 -54.85 -30.45 -60.86
C ASN A 220 -53.42 -30.18 -61.40
N LEU A 221 -52.59 -31.23 -61.27
CA LEU A 221 -51.52 -31.65 -62.19
C LEU A 221 -52.09 -31.88 -63.62
N PRO A 222 -51.28 -31.82 -64.72
CA PRO A 222 -50.47 -32.99 -65.14
C PRO A 222 -49.18 -32.59 -65.95
N PRO A 223 -48.54 -33.45 -66.77
CA PRO A 223 -47.34 -34.19 -66.36
C PRO A 223 -46.14 -34.08 -67.34
N GLN A 224 -45.04 -34.75 -66.99
CA GLN A 224 -43.92 -35.23 -67.85
C GLN A 224 -42.75 -34.28 -68.18
N ALA A 225 -41.57 -34.81 -67.82
CA ALA A 225 -40.29 -34.77 -68.53
C ALA A 225 -39.52 -33.44 -68.61
N SER A 226 -38.60 -33.26 -67.67
CA SER A 226 -37.14 -33.22 -67.92
C SER A 226 -36.45 -32.75 -66.64
N VAL A 227 -35.59 -33.59 -66.08
CA VAL A 227 -34.76 -33.23 -64.93
C VAL A 227 -33.68 -32.26 -65.44
N PRO A 228 -33.59 -31.01 -64.95
CA PRO A 228 -32.33 -30.29 -65.01
C PRO A 228 -31.51 -30.76 -63.83
N VAL A 229 -30.42 -31.46 -64.10
CA VAL A 229 -29.32 -31.79 -63.16
C VAL A 229 -28.57 -30.48 -62.79
N CYS A 230 -29.31 -29.49 -62.30
CA CYS A 230 -28.84 -28.15 -61.97
C CYS A 230 -29.54 -27.57 -60.72
N GLY A 231 -30.73 -28.06 -60.35
CA GLY A 231 -31.44 -27.63 -59.14
C GLY A 231 -30.82 -28.13 -57.83
N GLU A 232 -30.25 -29.35 -57.82
CA GLU A 232 -29.56 -29.89 -56.64
C GLU A 232 -28.27 -29.10 -56.33
N SER A 233 -27.57 -28.61 -57.36
CA SER A 233 -26.37 -27.78 -57.19
C SER A 233 -26.69 -26.42 -56.55
N MET A 234 -27.82 -25.79 -56.92
CA MET A 234 -28.27 -24.53 -56.32
C MET A 234 -28.69 -24.69 -54.85
N LEU A 235 -29.45 -25.74 -54.52
CA LEU A 235 -29.88 -26.01 -53.15
C LEU A 235 -28.71 -26.35 -52.22
N ILE A 236 -27.71 -27.07 -52.73
CA ILE A 236 -26.46 -27.34 -51.98
C ILE A 236 -25.68 -26.04 -51.76
N SER A 237 -25.65 -25.13 -52.73
CA SER A 237 -25.02 -23.80 -52.58
C SER A 237 -25.75 -22.96 -51.53
N GLU A 238 -27.08 -22.89 -51.57
CA GLU A 238 -27.89 -22.14 -50.60
C GLU A 238 -27.73 -22.70 -49.17
N LEU A 239 -27.66 -24.03 -49.01
CA LEU A 239 -27.38 -24.66 -47.72
C LEU A 239 -25.97 -24.32 -47.23
N THR A 240 -24.97 -24.32 -48.13
CA THR A 240 -23.59 -23.98 -47.79
C THR A 240 -23.47 -22.53 -47.34
N ASP A 241 -24.19 -21.61 -47.97
CA ASP A 241 -24.21 -20.20 -47.58
C ASP A 241 -24.98 -19.97 -46.28
N CYS A 242 -26.08 -20.69 -46.04
CA CYS A 242 -26.76 -20.68 -44.73
C CYS A 242 -25.83 -21.18 -43.60
N CYS A 243 -25.05 -22.24 -43.84
CA CYS A 243 -24.05 -22.72 -42.88
C CYS A 243 -22.97 -21.66 -42.62
N ARG A 244 -22.49 -20.99 -43.67
CA ARG A 244 -21.49 -19.91 -43.57
C ARG A 244 -22.02 -18.73 -42.76
N ASP A 245 -23.25 -18.32 -43.00
CA ASP A 245 -23.92 -17.21 -42.29
C ASP A 245 -24.13 -17.56 -40.81
N LEU A 246 -24.48 -18.81 -40.49
CA LEU A 246 -24.57 -19.28 -39.10
C LEU A 246 -23.20 -19.27 -38.41
N GLU A 247 -22.15 -19.73 -39.08
CA GLU A 247 -20.78 -19.68 -38.55
C GLU A 247 -20.28 -18.25 -38.36
N GLU A 248 -20.60 -17.34 -39.28
CA GLU A 248 -20.27 -15.92 -39.17
C GLU A 248 -21.06 -15.23 -38.06
N GLY A 249 -22.35 -15.52 -37.93
CA GLY A 249 -23.20 -15.08 -36.83
C GLY A 249 -22.67 -15.55 -35.47
N HIS A 250 -22.23 -16.82 -35.37
CA HIS A 250 -21.62 -17.34 -34.16
C HIS A 250 -20.29 -16.64 -33.83
N ARG A 251 -19.44 -16.35 -34.83
CA ARG A 251 -18.19 -15.59 -34.65
C ARG A 251 -18.45 -14.15 -34.20
N ALA A 252 -19.42 -13.46 -34.80
CA ALA A 252 -19.81 -12.10 -34.44
C ALA A 252 -20.38 -12.04 -33.01
N TRP A 253 -21.26 -12.98 -32.64
CA TRP A 253 -21.76 -13.09 -31.27
C TRP A 253 -20.65 -13.35 -30.25
N ALA A 254 -19.71 -14.25 -30.56
CA ALA A 254 -18.57 -14.53 -29.71
C ALA A 254 -17.65 -13.30 -29.55
N ALA A 255 -17.42 -12.54 -30.62
CA ALA A 255 -16.67 -11.29 -30.57
C ALA A 255 -17.37 -10.23 -29.71
N HIS A 256 -18.69 -10.05 -29.88
CA HIS A 256 -19.48 -9.14 -29.05
C HIS A 256 -19.45 -9.54 -27.57
N LYS A 257 -19.58 -10.84 -27.27
CA LYS A 257 -19.48 -11.35 -25.89
C LYS A 257 -18.11 -11.08 -25.27
N LYS A 258 -17.03 -11.26 -26.04
CA LYS A 258 -15.66 -10.94 -25.60
C LYS A 258 -15.49 -9.44 -25.35
N GLU A 259 -15.97 -8.60 -26.26
CA GLU A 259 -15.91 -7.14 -26.12
C GLU A 259 -16.71 -6.65 -24.90
N ALA A 260 -17.93 -7.16 -24.71
CA ALA A 260 -18.76 -6.84 -23.54
C ALA A 260 -18.09 -7.27 -22.23
N ALA A 261 -17.54 -8.49 -22.17
CA ALA A 261 -16.80 -8.97 -21.00
C ALA A 261 -15.56 -8.13 -20.73
N TRP A 262 -14.85 -7.73 -21.78
CA TRP A 262 -13.65 -6.90 -21.69
C TRP A 262 -13.98 -5.47 -21.20
N ARG A 263 -15.09 -4.87 -21.65
CA ARG A 263 -15.60 -3.59 -21.13
C ARG A 263 -15.97 -3.68 -19.65
N LEU A 264 -16.68 -4.72 -19.26
CA LEU A 264 -17.05 -4.96 -17.85
C LEU A 264 -15.80 -5.06 -16.98
N ARG A 265 -14.83 -5.88 -17.39
CA ARG A 265 -13.53 -6.03 -16.69
C ARG A 265 -12.79 -4.71 -16.55
N ARG A 266 -12.78 -3.86 -17.59
CA ARG A 266 -12.16 -2.52 -17.51
C ARG A 266 -12.83 -1.65 -16.44
N VAL A 267 -14.16 -1.62 -16.40
CA VAL A 267 -14.91 -0.82 -15.41
C VAL A 267 -14.73 -1.36 -13.99
N GLU A 268 -14.74 -2.69 -13.81
CA GLU A 268 -14.42 -3.32 -12.52
C GLU A 268 -13.04 -2.91 -12.03
N LEU A 269 -12.03 -2.96 -12.90
CA LEU A 269 -10.66 -2.57 -12.57
C LEU A 269 -10.57 -1.08 -12.22
N GLN A 270 -11.29 -0.22 -12.94
CA GLN A 270 -11.36 1.22 -12.64
C GLN A 270 -11.99 1.47 -11.27
N LEU A 271 -13.08 0.77 -10.94
CA LEU A 271 -13.72 0.88 -9.64
C LEU A 271 -12.78 0.42 -8.52
N GLU A 272 -12.03 -0.67 -8.73
CA GLU A 272 -11.07 -1.16 -7.76
C GLU A 272 -9.89 -0.20 -7.56
N SER A 273 -9.38 0.39 -8.64
CA SER A 273 -8.30 1.38 -8.59
C SER A 273 -8.74 2.67 -7.87
N GLU A 274 -9.96 3.16 -8.15
CA GLU A 274 -10.52 4.32 -7.46
C GLU A 274 -10.77 4.04 -5.98
N LYS A 275 -11.33 2.88 -5.64
CA LYS A 275 -11.46 2.46 -4.24
C LYS A 275 -10.11 2.38 -3.55
N ALA A 276 -9.06 1.91 -4.23
CA ALA A 276 -7.70 1.87 -3.70
C ALA A 276 -7.11 3.27 -3.51
N CYS A 277 -7.34 4.18 -4.45
CA CYS A 277 -6.93 5.58 -4.35
C CYS A 277 -7.60 6.26 -3.14
N ARG A 278 -8.93 6.15 -3.01
CA ARG A 278 -9.68 6.68 -1.86
C ARG A 278 -9.24 6.12 -0.52
N ARG A 279 -8.82 4.85 -0.46
CA ARG A 279 -8.25 4.26 0.77
C ARG A 279 -6.90 4.88 1.12
N ARG A 280 -6.06 5.15 0.11
CA ARG A 280 -4.76 5.80 0.29
C ARG A 280 -4.91 7.24 0.78
N GLU A 281 -5.76 8.02 0.12
CA GLU A 281 -6.06 9.41 0.52
C GLU A 281 -6.51 9.49 1.99
N LYS A 282 -7.42 8.60 2.41
CA LYS A 282 -7.85 8.55 3.83
C LYS A 282 -6.73 8.18 4.79
N MET A 283 -5.84 7.28 4.38
CA MET A 283 -4.69 6.88 5.20
C MET A 283 -3.71 8.05 5.34
N GLU A 284 -3.41 8.75 4.24
CA GLU A 284 -2.56 9.95 4.23
C GLU A 284 -3.17 11.09 5.04
N GLU A 285 -4.50 11.28 4.99
CA GLU A 285 -5.20 12.27 5.84
C GLU A 285 -5.06 11.94 7.33
N ILE A 286 -5.22 10.66 7.71
CA ILE A 286 -5.03 10.22 9.10
C ILE A 286 -3.57 10.41 9.52
N GLU A 287 -2.62 10.03 8.68
CA GLU A 287 -1.18 10.19 8.94
C GLU A 287 -0.80 11.66 9.10
N ALA A 288 -1.31 12.54 8.23
CA ALA A 288 -1.10 13.98 8.32
C ALA A 288 -1.67 14.56 9.63
N LYS A 289 -2.88 14.16 10.03
CA LYS A 289 -3.48 14.59 11.31
C LYS A 289 -2.67 14.11 12.50
N VAL A 290 -2.22 12.85 12.48
CA VAL A 290 -1.34 12.32 13.53
C VAL A 290 -0.05 13.13 13.60
N LYS A 291 0.62 13.36 12.47
CA LYS A 291 1.86 14.14 12.40
C LYS A 291 1.67 15.58 12.93
N ALA A 292 0.56 16.24 12.57
CA ALA A 292 0.25 17.57 13.06
C ALA A 292 0.08 17.60 14.59
N LEU A 293 -0.66 16.65 15.16
CA LEU A 293 -0.83 16.54 16.61
C LEU A 293 0.49 16.29 17.34
N TRP A 294 1.38 15.47 16.77
CA TRP A 294 2.72 15.27 17.32
C TRP A 294 3.57 16.54 17.30
N GLU A 295 3.51 17.33 16.22
CA GLU A 295 4.22 18.60 16.13
C GLU A 295 3.66 19.64 17.10
N GLU A 296 2.33 19.74 17.22
CA GLU A 296 1.68 20.59 18.22
C GLU A 296 2.09 20.23 19.65
N GLN A 297 2.11 18.93 19.97
CA GLN A 297 2.56 18.45 21.27
C GLN A 297 4.03 18.81 21.52
N LYS A 298 4.89 18.65 20.51
CA LYS A 298 6.31 18.99 20.61
C LYS A 298 6.51 20.49 20.84
N VAL A 299 5.84 21.34 20.07
CA VAL A 299 5.90 22.80 20.24
C VAL A 299 5.41 23.22 21.63
N ALA A 300 4.36 22.59 22.15
CA ALA A 300 3.89 22.85 23.51
C ALA A 300 4.93 22.46 24.57
N MET A 301 5.60 21.31 24.42
CA MET A 301 6.67 20.90 25.31
C MET A 301 7.88 21.83 25.24
N ASP A 302 8.33 22.18 24.03
CA ASP A 302 9.46 23.10 23.82
C ASP A 302 9.17 24.48 24.43
N ARG A 303 7.92 24.95 24.34
CA ARG A 303 7.47 26.18 25.00
C ARG A 303 7.61 26.08 26.52
N ILE A 304 7.09 25.02 27.13
CA ILE A 304 7.17 24.80 28.58
C ILE A 304 8.64 24.73 29.02
N GLU A 305 9.47 23.98 28.30
CA GLU A 305 10.91 23.90 28.59
C GLU A 305 11.62 25.25 28.45
N GLY A 306 11.21 26.06 27.47
CA GLY A 306 11.70 27.44 27.29
C GLY A 306 11.36 28.33 28.48
N GLU A 307 10.11 28.31 28.93
CA GLU A 307 9.63 29.06 30.10
C GLU A 307 10.42 28.68 31.38
N TYR A 308 10.64 27.38 31.63
CA TYR A 308 11.44 26.94 32.77
C TYR A 308 12.93 27.29 32.64
N ARG A 309 13.50 27.22 31.43
CA ARG A 309 14.89 27.65 31.19
C ARG A 309 15.07 29.13 31.47
N GLU A 310 14.13 29.96 31.06
CA GLU A 310 14.17 31.40 31.31
C GLU A 310 14.04 31.72 32.80
N GLN A 311 13.14 31.04 33.52
CA GLN A 311 13.02 31.16 34.97
C GLN A 311 14.34 30.81 35.68
N LEU A 312 14.97 29.69 35.30
CA LEU A 312 16.27 29.29 35.84
C LEU A 312 17.37 30.32 35.53
N ALA A 313 17.40 30.85 34.30
CA ALA A 313 18.35 31.90 33.92
C ALA A 313 18.13 33.21 34.69
N GLY A 314 16.87 33.57 34.96
CA GLY A 314 16.51 34.69 35.83
C GLY A 314 17.06 34.52 37.24
N LEU A 315 16.80 33.37 37.86
CA LEU A 315 17.30 33.06 39.21
C LEU A 315 18.84 33.09 39.30
N ARG A 316 19.54 32.63 38.26
CA ARG A 316 21.01 32.70 38.19
C ARG A 316 21.50 34.15 38.14
N ARG A 317 20.93 34.98 37.27
CA ARG A 317 21.29 36.41 37.17
C ARG A 317 21.04 37.13 38.50
N ASP A 318 19.93 36.84 39.17
CA ASP A 318 19.63 37.43 40.47
C ASP A 318 20.62 37.00 41.56
N ALA A 319 21.07 35.74 41.52
CA ALA A 319 22.10 35.24 42.43
C ALA A 319 23.46 35.92 42.18
N GLU A 320 23.90 35.98 40.92
CA GLU A 320 25.13 36.66 40.51
C GLU A 320 25.10 38.15 40.89
N ALA A 321 23.98 38.84 40.66
CA ALA A 321 23.82 40.25 41.03
C ALA A 321 23.88 40.47 42.54
N LYS A 322 23.35 39.53 43.35
CA LYS A 322 23.48 39.57 44.81
C LYS A 322 24.92 39.34 45.25
N GLU A 323 25.60 38.38 44.65
CA GLU A 323 27.01 38.10 44.92
C GLU A 323 27.89 39.31 44.58
N GLN A 324 27.67 39.93 43.42
CA GLN A 324 28.38 41.13 43.00
C GLN A 324 28.17 42.29 43.99
N LYS A 325 26.93 42.52 44.46
CA LYS A 325 26.65 43.52 45.50
C LYS A 325 27.38 43.23 46.81
N LEU A 326 27.44 41.97 47.23
CA LEU A 326 28.19 41.58 48.44
C LEU A 326 29.69 41.79 48.26
N ALA A 327 30.23 41.45 47.08
CA ALA A 327 31.63 41.67 46.73
C ALA A 327 31.98 43.17 46.72
N GLU A 328 31.14 44.02 46.13
CA GLU A 328 31.32 45.48 46.14
C GLU A 328 31.29 46.05 47.57
N GLN A 329 30.33 45.62 48.40
CA GLN A 329 30.25 46.01 49.81
C GLN A 329 31.50 45.58 50.60
N TRP A 330 31.99 44.35 50.35
CA TRP A 330 33.20 43.83 50.97
C TRP A 330 34.44 44.61 50.54
N ALA A 331 34.60 44.88 49.23
CA ALA A 331 35.68 45.70 48.70
C ALA A 331 35.66 47.12 49.28
N ALA A 332 34.49 47.75 49.40
CA ALA A 332 34.33 49.07 50.00
C ALA A 332 34.70 49.10 51.50
N LYS A 333 34.43 48.02 52.25
CA LYS A 333 34.89 47.87 53.64
C LYS A 333 36.41 47.71 53.70
N HIS A 334 36.99 46.87 52.84
CA HIS A 334 38.45 46.69 52.75
C HIS A 334 39.17 47.99 52.40
N LEU A 335 38.65 48.76 51.45
CA LEU A 335 39.21 50.05 51.06
C LEU A 335 39.17 51.06 52.22
N ARG A 336 38.08 51.09 52.99
CA ARG A 336 37.98 51.93 54.20
C ARG A 336 39.02 51.54 55.25
N LEU A 337 39.19 50.25 55.50
CA LEU A 337 40.20 49.75 56.42
C LEU A 337 41.61 50.10 55.95
N SER A 338 41.92 49.94 54.67
CA SER A 338 43.22 50.30 54.09
C SER A 338 43.52 51.79 54.29
N LYS A 339 42.55 52.67 53.98
CA LYS A 339 42.68 54.12 54.20
C LYS A 339 42.89 54.46 55.69
N PHE A 340 42.20 53.76 56.59
CA PHE A 340 42.36 53.95 58.03
C PHE A 340 43.78 53.53 58.49
N LEU A 341 44.29 52.40 58.01
CA LEU A 341 45.66 51.94 58.31
C LEU A 341 46.73 52.90 57.76
N GLU A 342 46.53 53.46 56.57
CA GLU A 342 47.40 54.49 56.01
C GLU A 342 47.45 55.75 56.88
N GLN A 343 46.29 56.19 57.40
CA GLN A 343 46.21 57.35 58.32
C GLN A 343 46.92 57.11 59.65
N MET A 344 46.93 55.87 60.15
CA MET A 344 47.62 55.47 61.38
C MET A 344 49.14 55.31 61.20
N GLY A 345 49.69 55.62 60.02
CA GLY A 345 51.12 55.53 59.73
C GLY A 345 51.63 54.09 59.52
N CYS A 346 50.73 53.12 59.43
CA CYS A 346 51.07 51.73 59.11
C CYS A 346 51.29 51.58 57.60
N ARG A 347 52.34 52.22 57.06
CA ARG A 347 52.74 51.97 55.67
C ARG A 347 53.24 50.52 55.59
N PRO A 348 52.72 49.68 54.68
CA PRO A 348 53.34 48.40 54.40
C PRO A 348 54.78 48.69 53.98
N ARG A 349 55.76 48.18 54.73
CA ARG A 349 57.15 48.19 54.32
C ARG A 349 57.20 47.31 53.08
N VAL A 350 57.16 47.93 51.89
CA VAL A 350 57.37 47.24 50.62
C VAL A 350 58.73 46.58 50.76
N ALA A 351 58.74 45.26 50.92
CA ALA A 351 59.94 44.48 50.78
C ALA A 351 60.33 44.59 49.31
N GLU A 352 61.36 45.39 49.02
CA GLU A 352 62.05 45.30 47.75
C GLU A 352 62.47 43.83 47.51
N PRO A 353 62.32 43.30 46.29
CA PRO A 353 62.96 42.05 45.93
C PRO A 353 64.47 42.33 45.82
N ASN A 354 65.15 42.28 46.97
CA ASN A 354 66.60 42.41 47.00
C ASN A 354 67.19 41.15 46.39
N GLY A 355 67.87 41.31 45.25
CA GLY A 355 68.55 40.23 44.57
C GLY A 355 69.66 39.61 45.42
N ARG A 356 69.82 38.31 45.27
CA ARG A 356 71.11 37.64 45.05
C ARG A 356 70.88 36.21 44.60
#